data_AF-A0A2E6NCK2-F1
#
_entry.id   AF-A0A2E6NCK2-F1
#
_cell.length_a   1.000
_cell.length_b   1.000
_cell.length_c   1.000
_cell.angle_alpha   90.00
_cell.angle_beta   90.00
_cell.angle_gamma   90.00
#
_symmetry.space_group_name_H-M   'P 1'
#
loop_
_entity.id
_entity.type
_entity.pdbx_description
1 polymer ?
#
loop_
_entity_poly.entity_id
_entity_poly.type
_entity_poly.pdbx_seq_one_letter_code
_entity_poly.pdbx_strand_id
1 'polypeptide(L)'
;MYWKEIPVQIQGKDSTNTISRQLDERFQQAIDSIAMYDGSAGSDEYLNYWGYGDYIEIEKDLNSALDFYEEKYNSMPDDFVKRIVKAIDSNTRDESHGSIDDWLLE
;
A
#
# COMPACT_ATOMS: atom_id res chain seq x y z
N MET A 1 -1.79 -5.93 -1.91
CA MET A 1 -1.17 -5.50 -3.18
C MET A 1 -0.77 -4.07 -3.03
N TYR A 2 0.47 -3.81 -3.43
CA TYR A 2 1.17 -2.57 -3.26
C TYR A 2 1.81 -2.20 -4.59
N TRP A 3 2.02 -0.91 -4.77
CA TRP A 3 2.97 -0.38 -5.73
C TRP A 3 4.11 0.24 -4.94
N LYS A 4 5.30 -0.37 -5.01
CA LYS A 4 6.41 -0.05 -4.09
C LYS A 4 5.92 -0.09 -2.63
N GLU A 5 6.05 1.00 -1.87
CA GLU A 5 5.55 1.06 -0.50
C GLU A 5 4.03 1.34 -0.39
N ILE A 6 3.36 1.81 -1.44
CA ILE A 6 1.99 2.34 -1.34
C ILE A 6 0.94 1.22 -1.48
N PRO A 7 0.07 1.01 -0.47
CA PRO A 7 -0.98 0.00 -0.53
C PRO A 7 -2.13 0.44 -1.43
N VAL A 8 -2.64 -0.44 -2.30
CA VAL A 8 -3.80 -0.12 -3.18
C VAL A 8 -4.99 -1.04 -2.96
N GLN A 9 -4.74 -2.22 -2.44
CA GLN A 9 -5.72 -3.28 -2.36
C GLN A 9 -5.27 -4.27 -1.29
N ILE A 10 -6.18 -4.66 -0.43
CA ILE A 10 -5.96 -5.76 0.51
C ILE A 10 -6.51 -7.06 -0.10
N GLN A 11 -5.86 -8.17 0.21
CA GLN A 11 -6.32 -9.49 -0.19
C GLN A 11 -6.34 -10.39 1.03
N GLY A 12 -7.47 -11.03 1.25
CA GLY A 12 -7.66 -12.05 2.27
C GLY A 12 -7.91 -13.38 1.59
N LYS A 13 -7.36 -14.44 2.17
CA LYS A 13 -7.56 -15.80 1.69
C LYS A 13 -7.94 -16.69 2.85
N ASP A 14 -8.99 -17.47 2.64
CA ASP A 14 -9.36 -18.61 3.46
C ASP A 14 -9.02 -19.91 2.69
N SER A 15 -9.20 -21.06 3.33
CA SER A 15 -9.11 -22.41 2.79
C SER A 15 -9.78 -22.58 1.42
N THR A 16 -10.89 -21.88 1.18
CA THR A 16 -11.75 -22.06 0.00
C THR A 16 -11.97 -20.79 -0.83
N ASN A 17 -11.72 -19.61 -0.27
CA ASN A 17 -12.08 -18.34 -0.88
C ASN A 17 -10.90 -17.39 -0.89
N THR A 18 -10.83 -16.54 -1.90
CA THR A 18 -9.88 -15.41 -1.95
C THR A 18 -10.68 -14.17 -2.30
N ILE A 19 -10.66 -13.18 -1.43
CA ILE A 19 -11.38 -11.93 -1.59
C ILE A 19 -10.35 -10.81 -1.61
N SER A 20 -10.50 -9.89 -2.56
CA SER A 20 -9.68 -8.69 -2.65
C SER A 20 -10.56 -7.47 -2.57
N ARG A 21 -10.14 -6.46 -1.80
CA ARG A 21 -10.84 -5.18 -1.64
C ARG A 21 -9.91 -4.04 -1.96
N GLN A 22 -10.36 -3.14 -2.83
CA GLN A 22 -9.61 -1.94 -3.18
C GLN A 22 -9.68 -0.94 -2.03
N LEU A 23 -8.55 -0.28 -1.77
CA LEU A 23 -8.48 0.81 -0.81
C LEU A 23 -8.94 2.12 -1.44
N ASP A 24 -9.00 3.17 -0.61
CA ASP A 24 -9.45 4.49 -1.02
C ASP A 24 -8.67 5.06 -2.23
N GLU A 25 -9.33 5.89 -3.05
CA GLU A 25 -8.75 6.41 -4.30
C GLU A 25 -7.51 7.26 -4.08
N ARG A 26 -7.35 7.83 -2.88
CA ARG A 26 -6.17 8.62 -2.50
C ARG A 26 -4.86 7.84 -2.63
N PHE A 27 -4.89 6.51 -2.52
CA PHE A 27 -3.71 5.68 -2.71
C PHE A 27 -3.29 5.60 -4.18
N GLN A 28 -4.25 5.55 -5.11
CA GLN A 28 -3.98 5.63 -6.54
C GLN A 28 -3.43 7.02 -6.91
N GLN A 29 -4.01 8.08 -6.35
CA GLN A 29 -3.52 9.45 -6.56
C GLN A 29 -2.10 9.64 -5.99
N ALA A 30 -1.79 9.00 -4.86
CA ALA A 30 -0.45 8.99 -4.27
C ALA A 30 0.57 8.28 -5.18
N ILE A 31 0.21 7.13 -5.75
CA ILE A 31 1.05 6.43 -6.73
C ILE A 31 1.37 7.31 -7.92
N ASP A 32 0.36 7.95 -8.51
CA ASP A 32 0.56 8.87 -9.63
C ASP A 32 1.51 10.02 -9.26
N SER A 33 1.29 10.64 -8.10
CA SER A 33 2.13 11.73 -7.58
C SER A 33 3.58 11.30 -7.35
N ILE A 34 3.79 10.14 -6.71
CA ILE A 34 5.13 9.62 -6.41
C ILE A 34 5.83 9.12 -7.67
N ALA A 35 5.12 8.45 -8.57
CA ALA A 35 5.68 7.99 -9.84
C ALA A 35 6.09 9.16 -10.74
N MET A 36 5.33 10.26 -10.74
CA MET A 36 5.73 11.48 -11.43
C MET A 36 6.93 12.15 -10.76
N TYR A 37 6.99 12.11 -9.42
CA TYR A 37 8.07 12.73 -8.65
C TYR A 37 9.41 12.00 -8.79
N ASP A 38 9.42 10.66 -8.68
CA ASP A 38 10.63 9.84 -8.75
C ASP A 38 11.02 9.45 -10.18
N GLY A 39 10.20 9.81 -11.17
CA GLY A 39 10.42 9.52 -12.58
C GLY A 39 9.92 8.15 -13.05
N SER A 40 9.32 7.33 -12.18
CA SER A 40 8.82 6.00 -12.53
C SER A 40 7.65 6.03 -13.51
N ALA A 41 6.85 7.10 -13.54
CA ALA A 41 5.56 7.17 -14.27
C ALA A 41 5.65 6.85 -15.78
N GLY A 42 6.79 7.09 -16.41
CA GLY A 42 7.02 6.85 -17.84
C GLY A 42 7.86 5.62 -18.15
N SER A 43 8.21 4.82 -17.15
CA SER A 43 9.16 3.71 -17.28
C SER A 43 8.51 2.36 -16.98
N ASP A 44 9.16 1.28 -17.42
CA ASP A 44 8.75 -0.09 -17.09
C ASP A 44 8.71 -0.34 -15.57
N GLU A 45 9.42 0.45 -14.76
CA GLU A 45 9.40 0.37 -13.31
C GLU A 45 7.98 0.49 -12.75
N TYR A 46 7.16 1.39 -13.29
CA TYR A 46 5.78 1.56 -12.85
C TYR A 46 4.98 0.25 -12.90
N LEU A 47 5.19 -0.58 -13.91
CA LEU A 47 4.49 -1.85 -14.09
C LEU A 47 5.16 -3.02 -13.36
N ASN A 48 6.47 -2.93 -13.11
CA ASN A 48 7.23 -4.02 -12.48
C ASN A 48 7.19 -4.01 -10.96
N TYR A 49 6.85 -2.88 -10.32
CA TYR A 49 6.83 -2.76 -8.85
C TYR A 49 5.56 -3.26 -8.18
N TRP A 50 4.55 -3.68 -8.94
CA TRP A 50 3.32 -4.23 -8.37
C TRP A 50 3.58 -5.58 -7.71
N GLY A 51 3.17 -5.73 -6.46
CA GLY A 51 3.34 -6.99 -5.72
C GLY A 51 2.42 -7.11 -4.52
N TYR A 52 2.31 -8.32 -3.98
CA TYR A 52 1.67 -8.55 -2.69
C TYR A 52 2.75 -8.57 -1.62
N GLY A 53 2.51 -7.88 -0.51
CA GLY A 53 3.32 -8.03 0.70
C GLY A 53 3.08 -9.39 1.35
N ASP A 54 3.72 -9.61 2.49
CA ASP A 54 3.61 -10.85 3.25
C ASP A 54 2.18 -11.15 3.71
N TYR A 55 1.79 -12.42 3.59
CA TYR A 55 0.53 -12.90 4.16
C TYR A 55 0.72 -13.16 5.64
N ILE A 56 -0.17 -12.59 6.44
CA ILE A 56 -0.23 -12.82 7.88
C ILE A 56 -1.46 -13.66 8.23
N GLU A 57 -1.27 -14.58 9.18
CA GLU A 57 -2.39 -15.36 9.72
C GLU A 57 -3.13 -14.55 10.78
N ILE A 58 -4.46 -14.50 10.66
CA ILE A 58 -5.31 -13.71 11.55
C ILE A 58 -6.44 -14.62 12.05
N GLU A 59 -6.63 -14.66 13.36
CA GLU A 59 -7.74 -15.37 14.01
C GLU A 59 -9.05 -14.58 13.91
N LYS A 60 -9.48 -14.26 12.69
CA LYS A 60 -10.75 -13.60 12.36
C LYS A 60 -11.35 -14.26 11.12
N ASP A 61 -12.66 -14.15 10.94
CA ASP A 61 -13.25 -14.54 9.67
C ASP A 61 -12.77 -13.62 8.53
N LEU A 62 -12.81 -14.16 7.31
CA LEU A 62 -12.26 -13.48 6.12
C LEU A 62 -12.83 -12.07 5.91
N ASN A 63 -14.13 -11.87 6.11
CA ASN A 63 -14.73 -10.54 5.89
C ASN A 63 -14.39 -9.58 7.01
N SER A 64 -14.45 -10.00 8.27
CA SER A 64 -14.08 -9.15 9.41
C SER A 64 -12.60 -8.79 9.41
N ALA A 65 -11.73 -9.70 8.97
CA ALA A 65 -10.31 -9.40 8.77
C ALA A 65 -10.14 -8.32 7.69
N LEU A 66 -10.80 -8.49 6.54
CA LEU A 66 -10.74 -7.52 5.45
C LEU A 66 -11.29 -6.15 5.86
N ASP A 67 -12.45 -6.08 6.51
CA ASP A 67 -13.02 -4.83 7.04
C ASP A 67 -12.05 -4.11 7.98
N PHE A 68 -11.46 -4.85 8.92
CA PHE A 68 -10.53 -4.29 9.88
C PHE A 68 -9.28 -3.68 9.22
N TYR A 69 -8.69 -4.40 8.25
CA TYR A 69 -7.51 -3.90 7.55
C TYR A 69 -7.87 -2.79 6.57
N GLU A 70 -9.02 -2.86 5.90
CA GLU A 70 -9.51 -1.81 5.02
C GLU A 70 -9.65 -0.49 5.76
N GLU A 71 -10.33 -0.50 6.91
CA GLU A 71 -10.47 0.68 7.76
C GLU A 71 -9.11 1.18 8.26
N LYS A 72 -8.24 0.26 8.69
CA LYS A 72 -6.89 0.60 9.16
C LYS A 72 -6.04 1.25 8.06
N TYR A 73 -6.04 0.71 6.84
CA TYR A 73 -5.33 1.34 5.72
C TYR A 73 -5.98 2.67 5.35
N ASN A 74 -7.31 2.74 5.31
CA ASN A 74 -8.02 3.99 5.02
C ASN A 74 -7.86 5.03 6.14
N SER A 75 -7.34 4.68 7.32
CA SER A 75 -6.91 5.64 8.35
C SER A 75 -5.46 6.13 8.19
N MET A 76 -4.73 5.74 7.13
CA MET A 76 -3.41 6.28 6.81
C MET A 76 -3.41 7.83 6.87
N PRO A 77 -2.42 8.47 7.49
CA PRO A 77 -2.36 9.93 7.60
C PRO A 77 -2.31 10.60 6.22
N ASP A 78 -3.06 11.69 5.98
CA ASP A 78 -3.07 12.38 4.67
C ASP A 78 -1.70 12.94 4.24
N ASP A 79 -0.76 13.11 5.18
CA ASP A 79 0.59 13.60 4.91
C ASP A 79 1.55 12.48 4.42
N PHE A 80 1.10 11.21 4.35
CA PHE A 80 1.97 10.07 3.98
C PHE A 80 2.71 10.28 2.66
N VAL A 81 2.05 10.88 1.66
CA VAL A 81 2.68 11.21 0.36
C VAL A 81 3.86 12.15 0.54
N LYS A 82 3.71 13.19 1.36
CA LYS A 82 4.81 14.13 1.63
C LYS A 82 5.94 13.47 2.41
N ARG A 83 5.63 12.52 3.32
CA ARG A 83 6.65 11.74 4.02
C ARG A 83 7.46 10.89 3.04
N ILE A 84 6.81 10.26 2.05
CA ILE A 84 7.49 9.53 0.98
C ILE A 84 8.36 10.48 0.15
N VAL A 85 7.83 11.62 -0.30
CA VAL A 85 8.60 12.65 -1.04
C VAL A 85 9.85 13.06 -0.27
N LYS A 86 9.71 13.36 1.04
CA LYS A 86 10.84 13.72 1.89
C LYS A 86 11.88 12.59 1.99
N ALA A 87 11.43 11.33 2.01
CA ALA A 87 12.32 10.17 2.01
C ALA A 87 13.06 10.01 0.67
N ILE A 88 12.41 10.34 -0.46
CA ILE A 88 13.05 10.42 -1.78
C ILE A 88 14.14 11.49 -1.77
N ASP A 89 13.82 12.72 -1.37
CA ASP A 89 14.78 13.83 -1.31
C ASP A 89 15.98 13.56 -0.40
N SER A 90 15.74 12.82 0.70
CA SER A 90 16.77 12.45 1.67
C SER A 90 17.53 11.17 1.29
N ASN A 91 17.15 10.50 0.19
CA ASN A 91 17.66 9.20 -0.23
C ASN A 91 17.56 8.13 0.88
N THR A 92 16.49 8.18 1.68
CA THR A 92 16.17 7.23 2.77
C THR A 92 14.87 6.48 2.52
N ARG A 93 14.34 6.51 1.29
CA ARG A 93 13.12 5.79 0.91
C ARG A 93 13.35 4.29 0.99
N ASP A 94 12.38 3.58 1.56
CA ASP A 94 12.28 2.13 1.46
C ASP A 94 11.09 1.79 0.55
N GLU A 95 11.39 1.25 -0.63
CA GLU A 95 10.42 0.92 -1.68
C GLU A 95 9.79 -0.47 -1.47
N SER A 96 10.16 -1.16 -0.40
CA SER A 96 9.67 -2.50 -0.09
C SER A 96 8.17 -2.48 0.22
N HIS A 97 7.44 -3.51 -0.24
CA HIS A 97 5.99 -3.60 -0.01
C HIS A 97 5.68 -3.59 1.49
N GLY A 98 4.87 -2.63 1.94
CA GLY A 98 4.47 -2.47 3.34
C GLY A 98 5.46 -1.70 4.24
N SER A 99 6.50 -1.08 3.69
CA SER A 99 7.48 -0.29 4.47
C SER A 99 6.87 0.94 5.19
N ILE A 100 5.69 1.39 4.79
CA ILE A 100 4.95 2.49 5.41
C ILE A 100 3.77 2.00 6.27
N ASP A 101 3.57 0.69 6.43
CA ASP A 101 2.45 0.14 7.18
C ASP A 101 2.54 0.48 8.68
N ASP A 102 3.73 0.80 9.18
CA ASP A 102 3.95 1.32 10.53
C ASP A 102 3.26 2.67 10.77
N TRP A 103 3.04 3.49 9.72
CA TRP A 103 2.37 4.79 9.83
C TRP A 103 0.86 4.67 10.05
N LEU A 104 0.30 3.47 9.90
CA LEU A 104 -1.11 3.18 10.18
C LEU A 104 -1.45 3.20 11.67
N LEU A 105 -0.44 3.20 12.54
CA LEU A 105 -0.57 3.17 14.00
C LEU A 105 -0.40 4.55 14.66
N GLU A 106 -0.17 5.60 13.87
CA GLU A 106 0.05 6.98 14.33
C GLU A 106 -1.23 7.77 14.61
#